data_AF-A0A196N1W7-F1
#
_entry.id   AF-A0A196N1W7-F1
#
_cell.length_a   1.000
_cell.length_b   1.000
_cell.length_c   1.000
_cell.angle_alpha   90.00
_cell.angle_beta   90.00
_cell.angle_gamma   90.00
#
_symmetry.space_group_name_H-M   'P 1'
#
loop_
_entity.id
_entity.type
_entity.pdbx_description
1 polymer ?
#
loop_
_entity_poly.entity_id
_entity_poly.type
_entity_poly.pdbx_seq_one_letter_code
_entity_poly.pdbx_strand_id
1 'polypeptide(L)'
;MSLSIEALRMAPADLPATLREVVEYRKSGLSLNHVVGCPLDCAYCIRHVFDNYDMKRPHLVMDDEAAVAALTTHWAFRPHRTPIQIFNRATDPFLPRVKEHLHRTLELLDGQGLTNPVLVISRWRVDREDVKRMERLTSLKLTVLVTWSGIDDDRIEPIDGAVAEKSLATLATDAVRTKRILYWRPIIAGINDCDDVIGRARELARLADATVFTGLFHRDQIRAHMRSIGVPDLYDSAPRRKIMPRLVERNILDGFGDQPIFRKTSCAVAFAHGIADYNGHLGIESICDICPKRQVDICAAAHAEPSRERIAALAREAGLATGTIEIANGRILVDDSTEQQRYFIQHATGFQVHDRSHPHLPGRHGRAEEGWE
;
A
#
# COMPACT_ATOMS: atom_id res chain seq x y z
N MET A 1 26.59 -25.33 -1.78
CA MET A 1 25.99 -26.04 -0.63
C MET A 1 24.58 -25.52 -0.44
N SER A 2 23.57 -26.35 -0.72
CA SER A 2 22.16 -26.01 -0.49
C SER A 2 21.92 -26.01 1.02
N LEU A 3 21.93 -24.82 1.62
CA LEU A 3 21.41 -24.66 2.98
C LEU A 3 19.90 -24.85 2.88
N SER A 4 19.42 -26.00 3.37
CA SER A 4 18.00 -26.23 3.60
C SER A 4 17.45 -25.07 4.41
N ILE A 5 16.71 -24.16 3.76
CA ILE A 5 16.00 -23.08 4.45
C ILE A 5 14.93 -23.78 5.28
N GLU A 6 15.06 -23.75 6.62
CA GLU A 6 14.01 -24.23 7.51
C GLU A 6 12.68 -23.57 7.16
N ALA A 7 11.65 -24.39 6.93
CA ALA A 7 10.30 -23.94 6.66
C ALA A 7 9.77 -23.03 7.78
N LEU A 8 8.87 -22.10 7.43
CA LEU A 8 8.15 -21.34 8.43
C LEU A 8 7.36 -22.28 9.34
N ARG A 9 7.33 -21.94 10.63
CA ARG A 9 6.50 -22.66 11.61
C ARG A 9 5.08 -22.15 11.53
N MET A 10 4.12 -23.00 11.87
CA MET A 10 2.75 -22.56 12.10
C MET A 10 2.71 -21.54 13.24
N ALA A 11 1.82 -20.57 13.12
CA ALA A 11 1.53 -19.57 14.13
C ALA A 11 1.03 -20.26 15.41
N PRO A 12 1.29 -19.67 16.58
CA PRO A 12 0.88 -20.27 17.83
C PRO A 12 -0.66 -20.29 17.94
N ALA A 13 -1.19 -21.24 18.71
CA ALA A 13 -2.63 -21.46 18.81
C ALA A 13 -3.38 -20.25 19.39
N ASP A 14 -2.73 -19.41 20.18
CA ASP A 14 -3.24 -18.20 20.79
C ASP A 14 -3.15 -16.94 19.89
N LEU A 15 -2.85 -17.11 18.59
CA LEU A 15 -2.81 -16.00 17.63
C LEU A 15 -4.11 -15.16 17.70
N PRO A 16 -4.03 -13.82 17.84
CA PRO A 16 -5.20 -12.94 17.82
C PRO A 16 -6.14 -13.20 16.65
N ALA A 17 -7.46 -13.14 16.89
CA ALA A 17 -8.47 -13.47 15.89
C ALA A 17 -8.35 -12.63 14.61
N THR A 18 -8.01 -11.35 14.75
CA THR A 18 -7.77 -10.41 13.64
C THR A 18 -6.60 -10.81 12.73
N LEU A 19 -5.61 -11.53 13.27
CA LEU A 19 -4.47 -12.05 12.52
C LEU A 19 -4.76 -13.41 11.89
N ARG A 20 -5.72 -14.18 12.44
CA ARG A 20 -6.23 -15.41 11.82
C ARG A 20 -7.06 -15.11 10.56
N GLU A 21 -7.70 -13.93 10.49
CA GLU A 21 -8.32 -13.43 9.26
C GLU A 21 -7.23 -13.00 8.27
N VAL A 22 -6.89 -13.91 7.35
CA VAL A 22 -5.80 -13.73 6.39
C VAL A 22 -6.20 -12.89 5.18
N VAL A 23 -7.50 -12.83 4.84
CA VAL A 23 -8.02 -12.00 3.75
C VAL A 23 -8.71 -10.78 4.34
N GLU A 24 -8.23 -9.59 3.99
CA GLU A 24 -8.82 -8.34 4.48
C GLU A 24 -8.80 -7.26 3.40
N TYR A 25 -9.91 -6.54 3.24
CA TYR A 25 -9.99 -5.50 2.20
C TYR A 25 -9.53 -4.13 2.70
N ARG A 26 -8.44 -3.62 2.12
CA ARG A 26 -7.83 -2.31 2.44
C ARG A 26 -7.84 -1.38 1.23
N LYS A 27 -7.45 -0.11 1.45
CA LYS A 27 -7.47 0.96 0.44
C LYS A 27 -6.69 0.65 -0.84
N SER A 28 -5.63 -0.15 -0.74
CA SER A 28 -4.77 -0.47 -1.88
C SER A 28 -5.07 -1.85 -2.47
N GLY A 29 -6.07 -2.57 -1.95
CA GLY A 29 -6.53 -3.85 -2.49
C GLY A 29 -7.04 -4.82 -1.43
N LEU A 30 -7.58 -5.94 -1.93
CA LEU A 30 -7.89 -7.11 -1.12
C LEU A 30 -6.57 -7.77 -0.73
N SER A 31 -6.29 -7.75 0.56
CA SER A 31 -4.98 -8.09 1.13
C SER A 31 -4.97 -9.55 1.57
N LEU A 32 -3.93 -10.30 1.20
CA LEU A 32 -3.67 -11.66 1.65
C LEU A 32 -2.46 -11.67 2.59
N ASN A 33 -2.67 -12.08 3.84
CA ASN A 33 -1.70 -12.00 4.93
C ASN A 33 -1.67 -13.31 5.74
N HIS A 34 -1.43 -14.44 5.07
CA HIS A 34 -1.30 -15.75 5.72
C HIS A 34 0.08 -16.01 6.34
N VAL A 35 0.99 -15.05 6.26
CA VAL A 35 2.25 -15.03 7.02
C VAL A 35 2.27 -13.81 7.93
N VAL A 36 2.59 -14.02 9.21
CA VAL A 36 2.57 -12.99 10.26
C VAL A 36 3.88 -12.94 11.03
N GLY A 37 4.31 -11.73 11.40
CA GLY A 37 5.54 -11.49 12.14
C GLY A 37 6.66 -10.98 11.24
N CYS A 38 7.48 -10.08 11.76
CA CYS A 38 8.56 -9.46 11.00
C CYS A 38 9.66 -8.92 11.95
N PRO A 39 10.95 -9.13 11.62
CA PRO A 39 12.07 -8.74 12.46
C PRO A 39 12.58 -7.31 12.23
N LEU A 40 12.00 -6.55 11.29
CA LEU A 40 12.59 -5.27 10.84
C LEU A 40 12.47 -4.12 11.84
N ASP A 41 11.60 -4.26 12.84
CA ASP A 41 11.53 -3.41 14.04
C ASP A 41 11.41 -1.89 13.82
N CYS A 42 10.79 -1.48 12.71
CA CYS A 42 10.52 -0.07 12.45
C CYS A 42 9.55 0.50 13.51
N ALA A 43 9.93 1.57 14.20
CA ALA A 43 9.14 2.13 15.30
C ALA A 43 7.76 2.66 14.87
N TYR A 44 7.59 3.00 13.60
CA TYR A 44 6.32 3.46 13.03
C TYR A 44 5.47 2.31 12.43
N CYS A 45 5.82 1.05 12.71
CA CYS A 45 5.15 -0.08 12.07
C CYS A 45 3.67 -0.17 12.47
N ILE A 46 2.80 -0.39 11.48
CA ILE A 46 1.36 -0.58 11.71
C ILE A 46 1.06 -1.78 12.64
N ARG A 47 2.00 -2.73 12.77
CA ARG A 47 1.89 -3.91 13.64
C ARG A 47 1.69 -3.58 15.12
N HIS A 48 2.03 -2.37 15.56
CA HIS A 48 1.68 -1.87 16.89
C HIS A 48 0.16 -1.76 17.13
N VAL A 49 -0.64 -1.69 16.06
CA VAL A 49 -2.11 -1.57 16.13
C VAL A 49 -2.78 -2.95 15.99
N PHE A 50 -2.04 -3.99 15.65
CA PHE A 50 -2.57 -5.34 15.38
C PHE A 50 -2.07 -6.41 16.36
N ASP A 51 -1.52 -6.01 17.51
CA ASP A 51 -1.04 -6.90 18.57
C ASP A 51 -0.06 -7.97 18.07
N ASN A 52 0.72 -7.65 17.04
CA ASN A 52 1.68 -8.58 16.44
C ASN A 52 3.08 -8.00 16.29
N TYR A 53 3.37 -6.84 16.88
CA TYR A 53 4.68 -6.20 16.80
C TYR A 53 5.79 -7.07 17.38
N ASP A 54 5.54 -7.73 18.51
CA ASP A 54 6.52 -8.56 19.21
C ASP A 54 6.78 -9.92 18.54
N MET A 55 5.98 -10.30 17.54
CA MET A 55 6.23 -11.47 16.70
C MET A 55 7.41 -11.21 15.75
N LYS A 56 8.64 -11.20 16.26
CA LYS A 56 9.84 -10.90 15.46
C LYS A 56 10.22 -12.01 14.46
N ARG A 57 9.66 -13.20 14.65
CA ARG A 57 9.82 -14.33 13.72
C ARG A 57 8.57 -14.48 12.87
N PRO A 58 8.68 -14.59 11.53
CA PRO A 58 7.53 -14.91 10.69
C PRO A 58 6.98 -16.31 10.97
N HIS A 59 5.65 -16.46 10.90
CA HIS A 59 4.92 -17.70 11.08
C HIS A 59 3.80 -17.82 10.04
N LEU A 60 3.46 -19.05 9.66
CA LEU A 60 2.32 -19.37 8.80
C LEU A 60 1.02 -19.42 9.61
N VAL A 61 0.01 -18.70 9.17
CA VAL A 61 -1.36 -18.84 9.69
C VAL A 61 -2.05 -20.04 9.03
N MET A 62 -1.79 -20.25 7.74
CA MET A 62 -2.24 -21.39 6.92
C MET A 62 -1.30 -21.59 5.73
N ASP A 63 -1.47 -22.68 4.99
CA ASP A 63 -0.71 -22.97 3.77
C ASP A 63 -1.06 -22.04 2.59
N ASP A 64 -0.18 -21.98 1.60
CA ASP A 64 -0.27 -21.04 0.47
C ASP A 64 -1.48 -21.35 -0.43
N GLU A 65 -1.79 -22.63 -0.65
CA GLU A 65 -2.94 -23.07 -1.46
C GLU A 65 -4.27 -22.69 -0.82
N ALA A 66 -4.44 -22.98 0.47
CA ALA A 66 -5.62 -22.58 1.25
C ALA A 66 -5.76 -21.06 1.30
N ALA A 67 -4.66 -20.34 1.46
CA ALA A 67 -4.63 -18.87 1.46
C ALA A 67 -5.10 -18.29 0.12
N VAL A 68 -4.60 -18.82 -1.00
CA VAL A 68 -5.04 -18.41 -2.34
C VAL A 68 -6.51 -18.75 -2.59
N ALA A 69 -6.96 -19.94 -2.18
CA ALA A 69 -8.37 -20.32 -2.28
C ALA A 69 -9.28 -19.40 -1.45
N ALA A 70 -8.89 -19.08 -0.21
CA ALA A 70 -9.62 -18.13 0.62
C ALA A 70 -9.72 -16.75 -0.04
N LEU A 71 -8.63 -16.26 -0.66
CA LEU A 71 -8.63 -15.00 -1.38
C LEU A 71 -9.57 -15.02 -2.60
N THR A 72 -9.49 -16.05 -3.45
CA THR A 72 -10.22 -16.08 -4.73
C THR A 72 -11.69 -16.44 -4.58
N THR A 73 -12.08 -17.08 -3.47
CA THR A 73 -13.47 -17.32 -3.07
C THR A 73 -14.07 -16.22 -2.22
N HIS A 74 -13.27 -15.24 -1.78
CA HIS A 74 -13.75 -14.14 -0.95
C HIS A 74 -14.84 -13.34 -1.69
N TRP A 75 -15.92 -12.99 -0.99
CA TRP A 75 -17.10 -12.32 -1.58
C TRP A 75 -16.74 -11.04 -2.36
N ALA A 76 -15.70 -10.34 -1.92
CA ALA A 76 -15.25 -9.08 -2.51
C ALA A 76 -14.24 -9.24 -3.67
N PHE A 77 -13.79 -10.46 -3.95
CA PHE A 77 -12.83 -10.74 -5.02
C PHE A 77 -13.52 -10.73 -6.39
N ARG A 78 -12.91 -10.06 -7.36
CA ARG A 78 -13.34 -10.06 -8.76
C ARG A 78 -12.13 -10.39 -9.64
N PRO A 79 -12.21 -11.48 -10.43
CA PRO A 79 -11.17 -11.80 -11.40
C PRO A 79 -10.87 -10.60 -12.31
N HIS A 80 -9.58 -10.39 -12.58
CA HIS A 80 -9.03 -9.36 -13.46
C HIS A 80 -9.22 -7.90 -13.00
N ARG A 81 -9.93 -7.65 -11.90
CA ARG A 81 -10.35 -6.31 -11.48
C ARG A 81 -9.88 -5.93 -10.08
N THR A 82 -10.14 -6.77 -9.07
CA THR A 82 -9.80 -6.44 -7.68
C THR A 82 -8.29 -6.31 -7.52
N PRO A 83 -7.76 -5.16 -7.09
CA PRO A 83 -6.34 -5.05 -6.74
C PRO A 83 -6.04 -5.99 -5.57
N ILE A 84 -4.94 -6.72 -5.63
CA ILE A 84 -4.50 -7.66 -4.60
C ILE A 84 -3.25 -7.10 -3.93
N GLN A 85 -3.16 -7.22 -2.61
CA GLN A 85 -1.92 -6.95 -1.87
C GLN A 85 -1.46 -8.20 -1.16
N ILE A 86 -0.19 -8.58 -1.29
CA ILE A 86 0.36 -9.76 -0.62
C ILE A 86 1.28 -9.28 0.50
N PHE A 87 1.07 -9.77 1.72
CA PHE A 87 1.90 -9.52 2.89
C PHE A 87 2.12 -8.03 3.23
N ASN A 88 1.09 -7.21 3.05
CA ASN A 88 1.15 -5.76 3.27
C ASN A 88 0.79 -5.31 4.70
N ARG A 89 0.30 -6.21 5.55
CA ARG A 89 -0.17 -5.90 6.92
C ARG A 89 0.78 -6.40 8.00
N ALA A 90 1.23 -7.65 7.88
CA ALA A 90 1.71 -8.40 9.03
C ALA A 90 3.16 -8.93 8.92
N THR A 91 3.78 -8.86 7.76
CA THR A 91 5.18 -9.26 7.53
C THR A 91 5.81 -8.38 6.44
N ASP A 92 7.09 -8.59 6.14
CA ASP A 92 7.71 -8.11 4.89
C ASP A 92 7.85 -9.31 3.91
N PRO A 93 7.46 -9.15 2.64
CA PRO A 93 7.35 -10.24 1.68
C PRO A 93 8.69 -10.85 1.24
N PHE A 94 9.80 -10.11 1.31
CA PHE A 94 11.09 -10.58 0.80
C PHE A 94 12.05 -11.07 1.90
N LEU A 95 11.59 -11.15 3.15
CA LEU A 95 12.36 -11.80 4.21
C LEU A 95 12.79 -13.22 3.78
N PRO A 96 14.00 -13.70 4.15
CA PRO A 96 14.57 -14.94 3.60
C PRO A 96 13.69 -16.19 3.64
N ARG A 97 12.80 -16.30 4.63
CA ARG A 97 11.87 -17.43 4.78
C ARG A 97 10.45 -17.14 4.28
N VAL A 98 10.13 -15.88 4.01
CA VAL A 98 8.80 -15.43 3.53
C VAL A 98 8.76 -15.39 2.00
N LYS A 99 9.90 -15.10 1.35
CA LYS A 99 9.99 -14.98 -0.12
C LYS A 99 9.49 -16.21 -0.87
N GLU A 100 9.70 -17.42 -0.33
CA GLU A 100 9.20 -18.65 -0.97
C GLU A 100 7.67 -18.70 -0.98
N HIS A 101 7.02 -18.32 0.12
CA HIS A 101 5.57 -18.21 0.22
C HIS A 101 5.00 -17.10 -0.66
N LEU A 102 5.72 -15.98 -0.78
CA LEU A 102 5.36 -14.91 -1.71
C LEU A 102 5.33 -15.45 -3.15
N HIS A 103 6.43 -16.06 -3.59
CA HIS A 103 6.54 -16.56 -4.97
C HIS A 103 5.54 -17.67 -5.23
N ARG A 104 5.34 -18.61 -4.29
CA ARG A 104 4.31 -19.66 -4.41
C ARG A 104 2.92 -19.07 -4.57
N THR A 105 2.57 -18.07 -3.76
CA THR A 105 1.28 -17.37 -3.85
C THR A 105 1.11 -16.68 -5.21
N LEU A 106 2.15 -15.99 -5.69
CA LEU A 106 2.13 -15.34 -7.01
C LEU A 106 1.95 -16.36 -8.15
N GLU A 107 2.68 -17.48 -8.11
CA GLU A 107 2.61 -18.56 -9.10
C GLU A 107 1.22 -19.23 -9.11
N LEU A 108 0.61 -19.46 -7.94
CA LEU A 108 -0.75 -20.00 -7.80
C LEU A 108 -1.83 -19.05 -8.35
N LEU A 109 -1.68 -17.75 -8.14
CA LEU A 109 -2.58 -16.74 -8.70
C LEU A 109 -2.39 -16.59 -10.22
N ASP A 110 -1.14 -16.58 -10.69
CA ASP A 110 -0.82 -16.48 -12.12
C ASP A 110 -1.29 -17.70 -12.91
N GLY A 111 -1.15 -18.91 -12.33
CA GLY A 111 -1.61 -20.17 -12.92
C GLY A 111 -3.12 -20.25 -13.15
N GLN A 112 -3.91 -19.37 -12.52
CA GLN A 112 -5.34 -19.21 -12.77
C GLN A 112 -5.65 -18.24 -13.94
N GLY A 113 -4.64 -17.71 -14.61
CA GLY A 113 -4.79 -16.75 -15.72
C GLY A 113 -5.26 -15.36 -15.28
N LEU A 114 -5.15 -15.04 -13.98
CA LEU A 114 -5.62 -13.77 -13.43
C LEU A 114 -4.76 -12.60 -13.95
N THR A 115 -5.42 -11.49 -14.28
CA THR A 115 -4.75 -10.26 -14.75
C THR A 115 -4.94 -9.10 -13.77
N ASN A 116 -5.29 -9.43 -12.53
CA ASN A 116 -5.45 -8.49 -11.43
C ASN A 116 -4.16 -7.69 -11.22
N PRO A 117 -4.26 -6.40 -10.85
CA PRO A 117 -3.15 -5.67 -10.26
C PRO A 117 -2.71 -6.36 -8.96
N VAL A 118 -1.42 -6.67 -8.82
CA VAL A 118 -0.85 -7.27 -7.60
C VAL A 118 0.24 -6.38 -7.06
N LEU A 119 0.14 -6.02 -5.78
CA LEU A 119 1.06 -5.14 -5.09
C LEU A 119 1.85 -5.92 -4.03
N VAL A 120 3.17 -5.82 -4.11
CA VAL A 120 4.10 -6.35 -3.12
C VAL A 120 4.90 -5.17 -2.58
N ILE A 121 4.77 -4.87 -1.29
CA ILE A 121 5.44 -3.73 -0.65
C ILE A 121 6.55 -4.27 0.25
N SER A 122 7.78 -3.83 0.02
CA SER A 122 8.95 -4.33 0.74
C SER A 122 9.87 -3.21 1.19
N ARG A 123 10.46 -3.35 2.36
CA ARG A 123 11.68 -2.63 2.77
C ARG A 123 12.91 -3.53 2.69
N TRP A 124 12.73 -4.83 2.49
CA TRP A 124 13.81 -5.80 2.46
C TRP A 124 14.35 -6.07 1.06
N ARG A 125 15.47 -6.81 1.04
CA ARG A 125 16.27 -7.15 -0.14
C ARG A 125 15.48 -7.92 -1.18
N VAL A 126 15.40 -7.37 -2.38
CA VAL A 126 14.97 -8.07 -3.60
C VAL A 126 16.21 -8.52 -4.38
N ASP A 127 16.41 -9.83 -4.51
CA ASP A 127 17.56 -10.38 -5.22
C ASP A 127 17.26 -10.64 -6.71
N ARG A 128 18.30 -10.83 -7.52
CA ARG A 128 18.14 -11.17 -8.95
C ARG A 128 17.30 -12.40 -9.20
N GLU A 129 17.42 -13.42 -8.34
CA GLU A 129 16.60 -14.62 -8.47
C GLU A 129 15.12 -14.31 -8.21
N ASP A 130 14.82 -13.46 -7.22
CA ASP A 130 13.45 -13.01 -6.98
C ASP A 130 12.87 -12.34 -8.24
N VAL A 131 13.63 -11.46 -8.89
CA VAL A 131 13.21 -10.81 -10.15
C VAL A 131 12.99 -11.83 -11.26
N LYS A 132 13.90 -12.80 -11.44
CA LYS A 132 13.72 -13.88 -12.43
C LYS A 132 12.46 -14.69 -12.20
N ARG A 133 12.09 -14.99 -10.94
CA ARG A 133 10.83 -15.69 -10.63
C ARG A 133 9.62 -14.85 -11.00
N MET A 134 9.63 -13.57 -10.62
CA MET A 134 8.55 -12.62 -10.93
C MET A 134 8.37 -12.43 -12.45
N GLU A 135 9.45 -12.37 -13.22
CA GLU A 135 9.41 -12.21 -14.68
C GLU A 135 8.92 -13.47 -15.43
N ARG A 136 8.84 -14.63 -14.77
CA ARG A 136 8.21 -15.84 -15.36
C ARG A 136 6.69 -15.80 -15.31
N LEU A 137 6.11 -14.92 -14.50
CA LEU A 137 4.66 -14.76 -14.41
C LEU A 137 4.13 -14.20 -15.74
N THR A 138 2.99 -14.73 -16.18
CA THR A 138 2.48 -14.53 -17.54
C THR A 138 1.20 -13.71 -17.60
N SER A 139 0.44 -13.64 -16.51
CA SER A 139 -0.91 -13.07 -16.47
C SER A 139 -1.00 -11.88 -15.52
N LEU A 140 -0.40 -11.97 -14.32
CA LEU A 140 -0.53 -10.93 -13.30
C LEU A 140 0.11 -9.59 -13.72
N LYS A 141 -0.49 -8.48 -13.27
CA LYS A 141 0.08 -7.13 -13.37
C LYS A 141 0.81 -6.82 -12.07
N LEU A 142 2.00 -7.40 -11.92
CA LEU A 142 2.78 -7.31 -10.70
C LEU A 142 3.49 -5.96 -10.56
N THR A 143 3.42 -5.39 -9.37
CA THR A 143 4.17 -4.21 -8.96
C THR A 143 4.87 -4.44 -7.63
N VAL A 144 6.18 -4.23 -7.61
CA VAL A 144 7.00 -4.18 -6.39
C VAL A 144 7.19 -2.72 -5.98
N LEU A 145 6.74 -2.39 -4.77
CA LEU A 145 6.91 -1.09 -4.14
C LEU A 145 8.06 -1.17 -3.16
N VAL A 146 9.18 -0.55 -3.51
CA VAL A 146 10.40 -0.53 -2.69
C VAL A 146 10.31 0.65 -1.72
N THR A 147 10.22 0.32 -0.44
CA THR A 147 10.05 1.28 0.64
C THR A 147 11.40 1.82 1.05
N TRP A 148 11.59 3.12 0.83
CA TRP A 148 12.76 3.88 1.26
C TRP A 148 12.25 5.10 2.03
N SER A 149 12.91 5.50 3.11
CA SER A 149 12.51 6.66 3.91
C SER A 149 13.57 7.76 3.87
N GLY A 150 14.86 7.39 3.87
CA GLY A 150 15.95 8.34 4.12
C GLY A 150 16.06 8.74 5.60
N ILE A 151 15.51 7.93 6.51
CA ILE A 151 15.66 8.10 7.96
C ILE A 151 16.95 7.40 8.38
N ASP A 152 17.87 8.15 8.99
CA ASP A 152 19.14 7.62 9.50
C ASP A 152 19.12 7.30 11.01
N ASP A 153 18.05 7.69 11.72
CA ASP A 153 17.87 7.35 13.15
C ASP A 153 17.46 5.88 13.30
N ASP A 154 18.39 5.05 13.77
CA ASP A 154 18.23 3.61 13.94
C ASP A 154 17.15 3.23 14.96
N ARG A 155 16.80 4.13 15.89
CA ARG A 155 15.68 3.93 16.82
C ARG A 155 14.35 4.02 16.09
N ILE A 156 14.26 4.80 15.02
CA ILE A 156 13.04 4.96 14.22
C ILE A 156 12.99 3.90 13.11
N GLU A 157 14.11 3.71 12.40
CA GLU A 157 14.25 2.77 11.31
C GLU A 157 15.58 2.01 11.39
N PRO A 158 15.60 0.82 12.00
CA PRO A 158 16.83 0.04 12.17
C PRO A 158 17.42 -0.53 10.87
N ILE A 159 16.70 -0.40 9.74
CA ILE A 159 17.08 -1.01 8.47
C ILE A 159 17.78 0.03 7.62
N ASP A 160 19.05 -0.25 7.26
CA ASP A 160 19.84 0.58 6.36
C ASP A 160 19.10 0.82 5.02
N GLY A 161 18.88 2.10 4.70
CA GLY A 161 18.23 2.54 3.47
C GLY A 161 18.91 2.01 2.20
N ALA A 162 20.22 1.72 2.24
CA ALA A 162 20.95 1.13 1.13
C ALA A 162 20.41 -0.25 0.71
N VAL A 163 19.70 -0.97 1.59
CA VAL A 163 18.99 -2.21 1.23
C VAL A 163 17.89 -1.94 0.21
N ALA A 164 17.09 -0.90 0.43
CA ALA A 164 16.03 -0.49 -0.49
C ALA A 164 16.63 0.04 -1.80
N GLU A 165 17.69 0.85 -1.75
CA GLU A 165 18.35 1.37 -2.95
C GLU A 165 18.90 0.24 -3.84
N LYS A 166 19.57 -0.76 -3.24
CA LYS A 166 20.08 -1.94 -3.96
C LYS A 166 18.94 -2.78 -4.56
N SER A 167 17.83 -2.90 -3.85
CA SER A 167 16.64 -3.61 -4.35
C SER A 167 16.03 -2.89 -5.55
N LEU A 168 15.93 -1.56 -5.49
CA LEU A 168 15.46 -0.75 -6.60
C LEU A 168 16.40 -0.83 -7.81
N ALA A 169 17.72 -0.79 -7.60
CA ALA A 169 18.71 -0.98 -8.66
C ALA A 169 18.66 -2.38 -9.29
N THR A 170 18.41 -3.41 -8.48
CA THR A 170 18.25 -4.80 -8.96
C THR A 170 17.01 -4.92 -9.83
N LEU A 171 15.86 -4.43 -9.35
CA LEU A 171 14.65 -4.34 -10.16
C LEU A 171 14.86 -3.48 -11.41
N ALA A 172 15.65 -2.41 -11.31
CA ALA A 172 15.97 -1.53 -12.43
C ALA A 172 16.71 -2.23 -13.56
N THR A 173 17.62 -3.11 -13.19
CA THR A 173 18.50 -3.84 -14.12
C THR A 173 17.77 -5.02 -14.75
N ASP A 174 17.02 -5.78 -13.96
CA ASP A 174 16.60 -7.13 -14.33
C ASP A 174 15.09 -7.26 -14.63
N ALA A 175 14.24 -6.31 -14.21
CA ALA A 175 12.78 -6.38 -14.41
C ALA A 175 12.34 -5.63 -15.69
N VAL A 176 11.48 -6.27 -16.49
CA VAL A 176 10.89 -5.70 -17.71
C VAL A 176 9.37 -5.57 -17.56
N ARG A 177 8.70 -6.68 -17.21
CA ARG A 177 7.25 -6.74 -17.04
C ARG A 177 6.82 -6.24 -15.67
N THR A 178 7.48 -6.72 -14.63
CA THR A 178 7.22 -6.34 -13.23
C THR A 178 7.51 -4.87 -13.05
N LYS A 179 6.51 -4.11 -12.60
CA LYS A 179 6.68 -2.69 -12.35
C LYS A 179 7.32 -2.44 -11.00
N ARG A 180 8.18 -1.43 -10.95
CA ARG A 180 8.94 -1.04 -9.76
C ARG A 180 8.60 0.39 -9.39
N ILE A 181 8.23 0.58 -8.14
CA ILE A 181 7.83 1.89 -7.61
C ILE A 181 8.75 2.26 -6.46
N LEU A 182 9.32 3.46 -6.51
CA LEU A 182 9.90 4.06 -5.32
C LEU A 182 8.76 4.46 -4.38
N TYR A 183 8.65 3.78 -3.26
CA TYR A 183 7.66 4.07 -2.23
C TYR A 183 8.31 4.84 -1.10
N TRP A 184 8.39 6.16 -1.27
CA TRP A 184 9.05 7.03 -0.32
C TRP A 184 8.17 7.26 0.91
N ARG A 185 8.46 6.52 1.99
CA ARG A 185 7.71 6.58 3.24
C ARG A 185 8.41 5.94 4.45
N PRO A 186 8.00 6.33 5.67
CA PRO A 186 7.25 7.55 5.96
C PRO A 186 8.14 8.77 5.77
N ILE A 187 7.53 9.89 5.37
CA ILE A 187 8.14 11.22 5.49
C ILE A 187 7.68 11.84 6.81
N ILE A 188 8.63 12.36 7.57
CA ILE A 188 8.47 12.93 8.90
C ILE A 188 9.15 14.29 8.90
N ALA A 189 8.39 15.33 9.21
CA ALA A 189 8.90 16.70 9.23
C ALA A 189 10.05 16.84 10.24
N GLY A 190 11.14 17.48 9.81
CA GLY A 190 12.35 17.68 10.62
C GLY A 190 13.23 16.45 10.81
N ILE A 191 12.87 15.29 10.24
CA ILE A 191 13.66 14.05 10.35
C ILE A 191 14.25 13.65 9.00
N ASN A 192 13.44 13.61 7.95
CA ASN A 192 13.86 13.13 6.61
C ASN A 192 13.22 13.93 5.47
N ASP A 193 13.07 15.24 5.66
CA ASP A 193 12.47 16.19 4.71
C ASP A 193 13.43 17.30 4.26
N CYS A 194 14.75 17.14 4.50
CA CYS A 194 15.77 18.07 4.04
C CYS A 194 16.08 17.91 2.54
N ASP A 195 16.71 18.92 1.95
CA ASP A 195 17.04 18.99 0.53
C ASP A 195 17.91 17.82 0.04
N ASP A 196 18.83 17.32 0.88
CA ASP A 196 19.68 16.18 0.55
C ASP A 196 18.87 14.89 0.39
N VAL A 197 17.92 14.63 1.31
CA VAL A 197 17.03 13.46 1.25
C VAL A 197 16.07 13.58 0.06
N ILE A 198 15.52 14.78 -0.20
CA ILE A 198 14.69 15.04 -1.39
C ILE A 198 15.49 14.79 -2.67
N GLY A 199 16.72 15.31 -2.75
CA GLY A 199 17.65 15.11 -3.86
C GLY A 199 17.92 13.63 -4.09
N ARG A 200 18.20 12.88 -3.03
CA ARG A 200 18.42 11.43 -3.11
C ARG A 200 17.17 10.69 -3.57
N ALA A 201 15.99 11.02 -3.05
CA ALA A 201 14.73 10.44 -3.49
C ALA A 201 14.50 10.66 -5.00
N ARG A 202 14.84 11.85 -5.51
CA ARG A 202 14.74 12.19 -6.93
C ARG A 202 15.70 11.38 -7.80
N GLU A 203 16.93 11.15 -7.34
CA GLU A 203 17.88 10.26 -8.01
C GLU A 203 17.36 8.82 -8.08
N LEU A 204 16.90 8.28 -6.95
CA LEU A 204 16.33 6.93 -6.87
C LEU A 204 15.09 6.80 -7.75
N ALA A 205 14.28 7.84 -7.85
CA ALA A 205 13.10 7.86 -8.70
C ALA A 205 13.40 7.65 -10.19
N ARG A 206 14.64 7.89 -10.66
CA ARG A 206 15.06 7.55 -12.04
C ARG A 206 15.19 6.04 -12.29
N LEU A 207 15.34 5.27 -11.23
CA LEU A 207 15.36 3.80 -11.28
C LEU A 207 13.96 3.20 -11.24
N ALA A 208 12.92 3.99 -10.91
CA ALA A 208 11.56 3.51 -10.75
C ALA A 208 10.67 3.82 -11.99
N ASP A 209 9.64 3.02 -12.21
CA ASP A 209 8.59 3.34 -13.20
C ASP A 209 7.67 4.46 -12.71
N ALA A 210 7.55 4.62 -11.39
CA ALA A 210 6.80 5.69 -10.73
C ALA A 210 7.31 5.91 -9.30
N THR A 211 7.04 7.10 -8.74
CA THR A 211 7.35 7.41 -7.34
C THR A 211 6.10 7.82 -6.59
N VAL A 212 5.86 7.24 -5.43
CA VAL A 212 4.80 7.69 -4.51
C VAL A 212 5.40 8.08 -3.17
N PHE A 213 4.91 9.19 -2.62
CA PHE A 213 5.34 9.71 -1.34
C PHE A 213 4.17 9.81 -0.36
N THR A 214 4.41 9.52 0.93
CA THR A 214 3.38 9.62 1.96
C THR A 214 3.99 9.76 3.35
N GLY A 215 3.30 10.48 4.23
CA GLY A 215 3.80 10.78 5.56
C GLY A 215 3.49 9.70 6.60
N LEU A 216 3.59 10.08 7.86
CA LEU A 216 3.56 9.18 9.01
C LEU A 216 2.13 8.75 9.37
N PHE A 217 1.94 7.45 9.62
CA PHE A 217 0.75 6.95 10.30
C PHE A 217 1.04 6.91 11.80
N HIS A 218 0.62 7.94 12.54
CA HIS A 218 1.03 8.18 13.92
C HIS A 218 -0.12 7.87 14.88
N ARG A 219 -0.38 6.59 15.18
CA ARG A 219 -1.43 6.19 16.15
C ARG A 219 -0.89 6.19 17.57
N ASP A 220 -1.77 6.26 18.57
CA ASP A 220 -1.38 6.29 19.99
C ASP A 220 -0.44 5.15 20.38
N GLN A 221 -0.67 3.93 19.88
CA GLN A 221 0.20 2.78 20.14
C GLN A 221 1.62 2.99 19.60
N ILE A 222 1.73 3.57 18.39
CA ILE A 222 3.00 3.88 17.74
C ILE A 222 3.72 5.00 18.50
N ARG A 223 3.00 6.06 18.86
CA ARG A 223 3.53 7.17 19.66
C ARG A 223 4.04 6.70 21.03
N ALA A 224 3.26 5.87 21.71
CA ALA A 224 3.64 5.29 23.00
C ALA A 224 4.90 4.42 22.87
N HIS A 225 5.02 3.62 21.81
CA HIS A 225 6.21 2.83 21.56
C HIS A 225 7.44 3.72 21.29
N MET A 226 7.32 4.71 20.41
CA MET A 226 8.39 5.68 20.12
C MET A 226 8.91 6.34 21.41
N ARG A 227 8.02 6.81 22.29
CA ARG A 227 8.40 7.34 23.61
C ARG A 227 9.17 6.31 24.45
N SER A 228 8.72 5.05 24.46
CA SER A 228 9.35 3.98 25.25
C SER A 228 10.78 3.66 24.82
N ILE A 229 11.14 3.94 23.57
CA ILE A 229 12.49 3.77 23.01
C ILE A 229 13.28 5.10 22.93
N GLY A 230 12.79 6.15 23.58
CA GLY A 230 13.47 7.44 23.68
C GLY A 230 13.36 8.33 22.43
N VAL A 231 12.41 8.07 21.53
CA VAL A 231 12.06 8.98 20.43
C VAL A 231 11.02 9.98 20.96
N PRO A 232 11.27 11.30 20.87
CA PRO A 232 10.31 12.30 21.32
C PRO A 232 9.04 12.26 20.48
N ASP A 233 7.98 12.91 20.98
CA ASP A 233 6.79 13.11 20.16
C ASP A 233 7.14 13.90 18.90
N LEU A 234 6.87 13.28 17.75
CA LEU A 234 7.10 13.88 16.44
C LEU A 234 5.98 14.85 16.04
N TYR A 235 4.81 14.70 16.67
CA TYR A 235 3.55 15.37 16.38
C TYR A 235 2.71 15.46 17.67
N ASP A 236 1.86 16.47 17.75
CA ASP A 236 1.01 16.74 18.91
C ASP A 236 -0.15 15.76 19.02
N SER A 237 -0.69 15.33 17.87
CA SER A 237 -1.88 14.48 17.79
C SER A 237 -1.59 13.10 17.18
N ALA A 238 -2.54 12.18 17.35
CA ALA A 238 -2.48 10.82 16.81
C ALA A 238 -3.66 10.52 15.85
N PRO A 239 -3.74 11.22 14.69
CA PRO A 239 -4.94 11.24 13.87
C PRO A 239 -5.18 9.91 13.16
N ARG A 240 -6.43 9.68 12.72
CA ARG A 240 -6.80 8.52 11.89
C ARG A 240 -6.06 8.48 10.56
N ARG A 241 -5.78 9.64 9.95
CA ARG A 241 -5.12 9.75 8.64
C ARG A 241 -3.63 9.99 8.82
N LYS A 242 -2.86 9.75 7.76
CA LYS A 242 -1.42 10.03 7.79
C LYS A 242 -1.17 11.53 7.90
N ILE A 243 -0.24 11.90 8.77
CA ILE A 243 0.27 13.27 8.91
C ILE A 243 1.26 13.51 7.78
N MET A 244 1.08 14.61 7.05
CA MET A 244 2.01 15.09 6.04
C MET A 244 1.81 16.60 5.94
N PRO A 245 2.69 17.40 6.57
CA PRO A 245 2.54 18.84 6.58
C PRO A 245 2.58 19.44 5.17
N ARG A 246 1.82 20.53 4.97
CA ARG A 246 1.70 21.20 3.67
C ARG A 246 3.05 21.75 3.18
N LEU A 247 3.84 22.32 4.09
CA LEU A 247 5.16 22.85 3.76
C LEU A 247 6.12 21.75 3.27
N VAL A 248 6.13 20.61 3.96
CA VAL A 248 6.94 19.45 3.58
C VAL A 248 6.55 18.93 2.20
N GLU A 249 5.24 18.78 1.94
CA GLU A 249 4.78 18.42 0.60
C GLU A 249 5.23 19.42 -0.46
N ARG A 250 5.08 20.73 -0.20
CA ARG A 250 5.48 21.76 -1.17
C ARG A 250 6.96 21.63 -1.51
N ASN A 251 7.83 21.52 -0.50
CA ASN A 251 9.27 21.38 -0.71
C ASN A 251 9.61 20.12 -1.52
N ILE A 252 8.91 19.00 -1.28
CA ILE A 252 9.06 17.78 -2.08
C ILE A 252 8.68 18.01 -3.54
N LEU A 253 7.53 18.64 -3.79
CA LEU A 253 7.06 18.91 -5.15
C LEU A 253 8.03 19.86 -5.88
N ASP A 254 8.49 20.92 -5.20
CA ASP A 254 9.47 21.86 -5.74
C ASP A 254 10.81 21.16 -6.05
N GLY A 255 11.29 20.28 -5.16
CA GLY A 255 12.53 19.53 -5.36
C GLY A 255 12.47 18.49 -6.49
N PHE A 256 11.30 17.88 -6.72
CA PHE A 256 11.07 16.97 -7.85
C PHE A 256 10.88 17.71 -9.19
N GLY A 257 10.35 18.93 -9.17
CA GLY A 257 10.05 19.70 -10.37
C GLY A 257 9.12 18.94 -11.31
N ASP A 258 9.51 18.82 -12.59
CA ASP A 258 8.71 18.13 -13.61
C ASP A 258 8.75 16.59 -13.52
N GLN A 259 9.58 16.02 -12.64
CA GLN A 259 9.69 14.57 -12.51
C GLN A 259 8.41 13.99 -11.88
N PRO A 260 7.71 13.02 -12.53
CA PRO A 260 6.45 12.52 -12.02
C PRO A 260 6.54 11.92 -10.60
N ILE A 261 5.69 12.43 -9.71
CA ILE A 261 5.53 11.93 -8.34
C ILE A 261 4.05 11.94 -7.95
N PHE A 262 3.62 10.98 -7.12
CA PHE A 262 2.21 10.76 -6.82
C PHE A 262 1.91 10.77 -5.32
N ARG A 263 0.79 11.39 -4.93
CA ARG A 263 0.26 11.34 -3.54
C ARG A 263 -0.43 10.02 -3.20
N LYS A 264 -0.76 9.20 -4.20
CA LYS A 264 -1.59 8.00 -4.08
C LYS A 264 -0.88 6.81 -4.69
N THR A 265 -0.77 5.74 -3.91
CA THR A 265 -0.19 4.47 -4.36
C THR A 265 -0.87 3.94 -5.62
N SER A 266 -2.20 4.02 -5.68
CA SER A 266 -2.95 3.54 -6.84
C SER A 266 -2.70 4.35 -8.11
N CYS A 267 -2.50 5.67 -8.02
CA CYS A 267 -2.10 6.50 -9.15
C CYS A 267 -0.71 6.14 -9.68
N ALA A 268 0.26 5.92 -8.79
CA ALA A 268 1.61 5.50 -9.20
C ALA A 268 1.60 4.12 -9.88
N VAL A 269 0.85 3.16 -9.33
CA VAL A 269 0.65 1.82 -9.94
C VAL A 269 -0.02 1.94 -11.30
N ALA A 270 -1.09 2.74 -11.38
CA ALA A 270 -1.81 2.96 -12.63
C ALA A 270 -0.92 3.59 -13.72
N PHE A 271 -0.11 4.58 -13.33
CA PHE A 271 0.88 5.21 -14.22
C PHE A 271 1.92 4.22 -14.73
N ALA A 272 2.53 3.42 -13.84
CA ALA A 272 3.54 2.44 -14.22
C ALA A 272 3.01 1.37 -15.20
N HIS A 273 1.72 1.06 -15.13
CA HIS A 273 1.05 0.10 -16.03
C HIS A 273 0.30 0.74 -17.21
N GLY A 274 0.26 2.07 -17.30
CA GLY A 274 -0.49 2.78 -18.35
C GLY A 274 -2.00 2.53 -18.32
N ILE A 275 -2.58 2.36 -17.12
CA ILE A 275 -4.01 2.12 -16.91
C ILE A 275 -4.64 3.27 -16.12
N ALA A 276 -5.98 3.30 -16.01
CA ALA A 276 -6.68 4.23 -15.14
C ALA A 276 -6.48 3.88 -13.66
N ASP A 277 -6.50 4.90 -12.79
CA ASP A 277 -6.43 4.71 -11.34
C ASP A 277 -7.61 3.89 -10.83
N TYR A 278 -7.32 2.71 -10.27
CA TYR A 278 -8.34 1.79 -9.78
C TYR A 278 -9.06 2.28 -8.52
N ASN A 279 -8.55 3.32 -7.84
CA ASN A 279 -9.27 3.98 -6.77
C ASN A 279 -10.23 5.07 -7.28
N GLY A 280 -10.11 5.53 -8.52
CA GLY A 280 -11.05 6.49 -9.09
C GLY A 280 -10.96 7.89 -8.49
N HIS A 281 -9.75 8.40 -8.21
CA HIS A 281 -9.60 9.73 -7.59
C HIS A 281 -9.98 10.90 -8.51
N LEU A 282 -10.06 10.68 -9.83
CA LEU A 282 -10.53 11.71 -10.76
C LEU A 282 -11.99 12.08 -10.44
N GLY A 283 -12.33 13.36 -10.59
CA GLY A 283 -13.65 13.90 -10.23
C GLY A 283 -13.68 14.55 -8.84
N ILE A 284 -12.69 14.27 -7.98
CA ILE A 284 -12.51 15.02 -6.74
C ILE A 284 -11.60 16.22 -6.99
N GLU A 285 -12.11 17.40 -6.66
CA GLU A 285 -11.39 18.65 -6.75
C GLU A 285 -10.02 18.58 -6.05
N SER A 286 -9.00 19.16 -6.69
CA SER A 286 -7.62 19.27 -6.20
C SER A 286 -6.85 17.97 -5.96
N ILE A 287 -7.37 16.76 -6.26
CA ILE A 287 -6.57 15.54 -6.00
C ILE A 287 -5.52 15.27 -7.09
N CYS A 288 -5.84 15.58 -8.34
CA CYS A 288 -5.07 15.20 -9.53
C CYS A 288 -4.19 16.32 -10.10
N ASP A 289 -4.06 17.45 -9.40
CA ASP A 289 -3.28 18.64 -9.77
C ASP A 289 -1.77 18.38 -10.01
N ILE A 290 -1.20 17.34 -9.41
CA ILE A 290 0.22 16.95 -9.65
C ILE A 290 0.37 15.76 -10.60
N CYS A 291 -0.73 15.15 -11.04
CA CYS A 291 -0.66 13.99 -11.91
C CYS A 291 -0.21 14.43 -13.32
N PRO A 292 0.68 13.68 -14.00
CA PRO A 292 1.04 13.98 -15.38
C PRO A 292 -0.20 14.02 -16.28
N LYS A 293 -0.26 14.98 -17.21
CA LYS A 293 -1.42 15.17 -18.10
C LYS A 293 -1.85 13.89 -18.81
N ARG A 294 -0.89 13.11 -19.34
CA ARG A 294 -1.17 11.82 -19.99
C ARG A 294 -1.94 10.86 -19.07
N GLN A 295 -1.59 10.81 -17.78
CA GLN A 295 -2.28 9.96 -16.83
C GLN A 295 -3.69 10.49 -16.52
N VAL A 296 -3.84 11.81 -16.41
CA VAL A 296 -5.15 12.45 -16.24
C VAL A 296 -6.05 12.11 -17.43
N ASP A 297 -5.54 12.15 -18.66
CA ASP A 297 -6.29 11.81 -19.87
C ASP A 297 -6.74 10.33 -19.87
N ILE A 298 -5.87 9.40 -19.45
CA ILE A 298 -6.23 7.98 -19.29
C ILE A 298 -7.33 7.81 -18.23
N CYS A 299 -7.19 8.47 -17.08
CA CYS A 299 -8.21 8.42 -16.04
C CYS A 299 -9.53 9.04 -16.52
N ALA A 300 -9.49 10.13 -17.26
CA ALA A 300 -10.67 10.82 -17.78
C ALA A 300 -11.44 9.96 -18.79
N ALA A 301 -10.74 9.26 -19.67
CA ALA A 301 -11.36 8.34 -20.61
C ALA A 301 -12.07 7.16 -19.91
N ALA A 302 -11.59 6.74 -18.74
CA ALA A 302 -12.18 5.67 -17.95
C ALA A 302 -13.19 6.14 -16.89
N HIS A 303 -13.28 7.44 -16.63
CA HIS A 303 -14.11 7.98 -15.57
C HIS A 303 -15.56 8.08 -16.03
N ALA A 304 -16.42 7.33 -15.35
CA ALA A 304 -17.86 7.35 -15.57
C ALA A 304 -18.57 7.34 -14.22
N GLU A 305 -19.56 8.21 -14.04
CA GLU A 305 -20.41 8.18 -12.87
C GLU A 305 -21.24 6.87 -12.88
N PRO A 306 -21.15 6.03 -11.84
CA PRO A 306 -21.88 4.76 -11.79
C PRO A 306 -23.38 4.98 -11.56
N SER A 307 -24.23 4.13 -12.15
CA SER A 307 -25.68 4.23 -11.95
C SER A 307 -26.10 3.91 -10.52
N ARG A 308 -27.23 4.48 -10.08
CA ARG A 308 -27.80 4.23 -8.74
C ARG A 308 -28.11 2.75 -8.52
N GLU A 309 -28.63 2.07 -9.55
CA GLU A 309 -28.94 0.63 -9.51
C GLU A 309 -27.68 -0.19 -9.32
N ARG A 310 -26.59 0.18 -10.02
CA ARG A 310 -25.30 -0.48 -9.89
C ARG A 310 -24.72 -0.35 -8.49
N ILE A 311 -24.76 0.86 -7.92
CA ILE A 311 -24.27 1.10 -6.56
C ILE A 311 -25.15 0.36 -5.54
N ALA A 312 -26.47 0.41 -5.67
CA ALA A 312 -27.38 -0.28 -4.77
C ALA A 312 -27.16 -1.80 -4.78
N ALA A 313 -26.86 -2.39 -5.95
CA ALA A 313 -26.51 -3.80 -6.06
C ALA A 313 -25.20 -4.13 -5.33
N LEU A 314 -24.14 -3.33 -5.53
CA LEU A 314 -22.85 -3.52 -4.85
C LEU A 314 -22.96 -3.30 -3.34
N ALA A 315 -23.74 -2.31 -2.91
CA ALA A 315 -23.98 -2.04 -1.49
C ALA A 315 -24.72 -3.21 -0.81
N ARG A 316 -25.77 -3.77 -1.45
CA ARG A 316 -26.44 -4.97 -0.93
C ARG A 316 -25.47 -6.15 -0.80
N GLU A 317 -24.63 -6.36 -1.81
CA GLU A 317 -23.63 -7.42 -1.78
C GLU A 317 -22.62 -7.23 -0.64
N ALA A 318 -22.21 -5.99 -0.37
CA ALA A 318 -21.32 -5.65 0.73
C ALA A 318 -22.01 -5.62 2.11
N GLY A 319 -23.34 -5.85 2.18
CA GLY A 319 -24.11 -5.69 3.40
C GLY A 319 -24.18 -4.23 3.90
N LEU A 320 -24.09 -3.26 3.00
CA LEU A 320 -24.20 -1.83 3.29
C LEU A 320 -25.63 -1.33 3.05
N ALA A 321 -26.12 -0.47 3.94
CA ALA A 321 -27.43 0.15 3.80
C ALA A 321 -27.52 1.00 2.52
N THR A 322 -28.58 0.81 1.73
CA THR A 322 -28.75 1.50 0.43
C THR A 322 -29.54 2.80 0.52
N GLY A 323 -30.29 3.00 1.61
CA GLY A 323 -31.28 4.09 1.72
C GLY A 323 -30.68 5.50 1.77
N THR A 324 -29.40 5.63 2.12
CA THR A 324 -28.74 6.93 2.32
C THR A 324 -27.63 7.21 1.31
N ILE A 325 -27.51 6.36 0.29
CA ILE A 325 -26.47 6.49 -0.73
C ILE A 325 -26.75 7.68 -1.64
N GLU A 326 -25.78 8.58 -1.72
CA GLU A 326 -25.81 9.76 -2.60
C GLU A 326 -24.62 9.72 -3.56
N ILE A 327 -24.81 10.23 -4.78
CA ILE A 327 -23.73 10.46 -5.74
C ILE A 327 -23.70 11.96 -5.96
N ALA A 328 -22.59 12.60 -5.61
CA ALA A 328 -22.43 14.03 -5.75
C ALA A 328 -20.94 14.39 -5.77
N ASN A 329 -20.57 15.42 -6.54
CA ASN A 329 -19.22 16.01 -6.52
C ASN A 329 -18.09 14.98 -6.73
N GLY A 330 -18.27 14.08 -7.71
CA GLY A 330 -17.27 13.07 -8.08
C GLY A 330 -17.07 11.94 -7.07
N ARG A 331 -17.99 11.76 -6.11
CA ARG A 331 -17.95 10.69 -5.09
C ARG A 331 -19.32 10.09 -4.81
N ILE A 332 -19.29 8.84 -4.35
CA ILE A 332 -20.40 8.18 -3.68
C ILE A 332 -20.26 8.45 -2.18
N LEU A 333 -21.35 8.87 -1.55
CA LEU A 333 -21.45 9.12 -0.11
C LEU A 333 -22.30 8.02 0.52
N VAL A 334 -21.79 7.43 1.59
CA VAL A 334 -22.42 6.36 2.38
C VAL A 334 -22.34 6.68 3.87
N ASP A 335 -23.13 5.98 4.67
CA ASP A 335 -23.12 6.09 6.13
C ASP A 335 -22.71 4.79 6.80
N ASP A 336 -22.06 4.90 7.96
CA ASP A 336 -21.72 3.80 8.88
C ASP A 336 -21.07 2.58 8.20
N SER A 337 -20.21 2.87 7.22
CA SER A 337 -19.55 1.84 6.42
C SER A 337 -18.19 1.45 6.99
N THR A 338 -17.89 0.16 6.89
CA THR A 338 -16.54 -0.35 7.13
C THR A 338 -15.62 0.00 5.96
N GLU A 339 -14.30 -0.07 6.19
CA GLU A 339 -13.31 0.07 5.11
C GLU A 339 -13.52 -0.98 4.02
N GLN A 340 -13.82 -2.23 4.39
CA GLN A 340 -13.98 -3.31 3.41
C GLN A 340 -15.14 -3.05 2.46
N GLN A 341 -16.29 -2.61 2.99
CA GLN A 341 -17.47 -2.27 2.20
C GLN A 341 -17.18 -1.15 1.21
N ARG A 342 -16.56 -0.05 1.66
CA ARG A 342 -16.24 1.08 0.79
C ARG A 342 -15.26 0.73 -0.30
N TYR A 343 -14.16 0.05 0.03
CA TYR A 343 -13.12 -0.27 -0.95
C TYR A 343 -13.57 -1.31 -1.96
N PHE A 344 -14.45 -2.25 -1.57
CA PHE A 344 -15.12 -3.11 -2.54
C PHE A 344 -15.91 -2.31 -3.58
N ILE A 345 -16.80 -1.41 -3.14
CA ILE A 345 -17.61 -0.59 -4.05
C ILE A 345 -16.69 0.29 -4.91
N GLN A 346 -15.71 0.96 -4.30
CA GLN A 346 -14.78 1.86 -4.97
C GLN A 346 -13.98 1.18 -6.09
N HIS A 347 -13.39 0.01 -5.83
CA HIS A 347 -12.64 -0.71 -6.87
C HIS A 347 -13.58 -1.34 -7.92
N ALA A 348 -14.82 -1.66 -7.55
CA ALA A 348 -15.81 -2.20 -8.47
C ALA A 348 -16.42 -1.15 -9.41
N THR A 349 -16.35 0.14 -9.05
CA THR A 349 -16.87 1.26 -9.85
C THR A 349 -15.76 2.12 -10.48
N GLY A 350 -14.55 2.12 -9.91
CA GLY A 350 -13.52 3.09 -10.28
C GLY A 350 -13.92 4.52 -9.89
N PHE A 351 -14.63 4.66 -8.77
CA PHE A 351 -15.20 5.93 -8.29
C PHE A 351 -15.02 6.05 -6.77
N GLN A 352 -14.66 7.23 -6.26
CA GLN A 352 -14.45 7.41 -4.82
C GLN A 352 -15.71 7.08 -4.00
N VAL A 353 -15.52 6.36 -2.89
CA VAL A 353 -16.58 6.08 -1.92
C VAL A 353 -16.18 6.64 -0.56
N HIS A 354 -16.91 7.63 -0.09
CA HIS A 354 -16.65 8.36 1.15
C HIS A 354 -17.73 8.07 2.19
N ASP A 355 -17.31 8.02 3.45
CA ASP A 355 -18.23 7.92 4.57
C ASP A 355 -18.45 9.27 5.21
N ARG A 356 -19.70 9.62 5.51
CA ARG A 356 -20.04 10.91 6.14
C ARG A 356 -19.46 11.06 7.54
N SER A 357 -19.31 9.97 8.28
CA SER A 357 -18.66 9.98 9.60
C SER A 357 -17.15 10.22 9.54
N HIS A 358 -16.54 10.11 8.35
CA HIS A 358 -15.11 10.28 8.14
C HIS A 358 -14.82 11.24 6.97
N PRO A 359 -15.25 12.51 7.05
CA PRO A 359 -15.20 13.43 5.93
C PRO A 359 -13.77 13.66 5.43
N HIS A 360 -13.63 13.83 4.11
CA HIS A 360 -12.41 14.31 3.48
C HIS A 360 -12.43 15.83 3.48
N LEU A 361 -11.32 16.44 3.90
CA LEU A 361 -11.23 17.89 4.01
C LEU A 361 -10.63 18.48 2.72
N PRO A 362 -11.20 19.57 2.19
CA PRO A 362 -10.72 20.23 0.97
C PRO A 362 -9.23 20.55 1.03
N GLY A 363 -8.52 20.39 -0.10
CA GLY A 363 -7.09 20.69 -0.22
C GLY A 363 -6.15 19.76 0.55
N ARG A 364 -6.63 18.89 1.46
CA ARG A 364 -5.76 18.02 2.28
C ARG A 364 -5.46 16.68 1.63
N HIS A 365 -6.04 16.40 0.46
CA HIS A 365 -5.88 15.16 -0.30
C HIS A 365 -6.06 13.87 0.56
N GLY A 366 -6.94 13.89 1.56
CA GLY A 366 -7.14 12.75 2.47
C GLY A 366 -6.02 12.50 3.49
N ARG A 367 -5.30 13.56 3.90
CA ARG A 367 -4.33 13.56 5.02
C ARG A 367 -4.98 14.06 6.32
N ALA A 368 -4.23 13.97 7.42
CA ALA A 368 -4.62 14.51 8.71
C ALA A 368 -4.72 16.05 8.69
N GLU A 369 -5.33 16.61 9.75
CA GLU A 369 -5.43 18.06 9.94
C GLU A 369 -4.10 18.67 10.40
N GLU A 370 -3.37 17.94 11.24
CA GLU A 370 -2.08 18.38 11.74
C GLU A 370 -1.08 18.67 10.60
N GLY A 371 -0.45 19.85 10.67
CA GLY A 371 0.48 20.35 9.66
C GLY A 371 -0.16 21.02 8.44
N TRP A 372 -1.47 21.31 8.46
CA TRP A 372 -2.20 21.97 7.36
C TRP A 372 -2.69 23.39 7.65
N GLU A 373 -2.41 23.91 8.84
CA GLU A 373 -2.67 25.31 9.23
C GLU A 373 -1.62 26.27 8.66
#